data_AF-A0A2D8D2M1-F1
#
_entry.id   AF-A0A2D8D2M1-F1
#
_cell.length_a   1.000
_cell.length_b   1.000
_cell.length_c   1.000
_cell.angle_alpha   90.00
_cell.angle_beta   90.00
_cell.angle_gamma   90.00
#
_symmetry.space_group_name_H-M   'P 1'
#
loop_
_entity.id
_entity.type
_entity.pdbx_description
1 polymer ?
#
loop_
_entity_poly.entity_id
_entity_poly.type
_entity_poly.pdbx_seq_one_letter_code
_entity_poly.pdbx_strand_id
1 'polypeptide(L)'
;MTLSKKDQERYATLAALEEQPTGASTPGDSAHGADAAAIGQQLLLEALGSTQAVARAVGGRPRVGGTAAGSGASPTIRTRVTPTRKREVDQLRAQLGMKTDSDVVRAALDEYVQRHLQASA
;
A
#
# COMPACT_ATOMS: atom_id res chain seq x y z
N MET A 1 -13.16 -21.19 23.67
CA MET A 1 -14.15 -20.36 22.95
C MET A 1 -14.76 -21.22 21.85
N THR A 2 -16.08 -21.38 21.85
CA THR A 2 -16.79 -22.14 20.81
C THR A 2 -17.30 -21.17 19.76
N LEU A 3 -16.91 -21.39 18.50
CA LEU A 3 -17.39 -20.62 17.35
C LEU A 3 -18.92 -20.68 17.24
N SER A 4 -19.56 -19.59 16.80
CA SER A 4 -21.00 -19.60 16.55
C SER A 4 -21.35 -20.59 15.44
N LYS A 5 -22.58 -21.10 15.41
CA LYS A 5 -23.03 -22.04 14.37
C LYS A 5 -22.84 -21.47 12.96
N LYS A 6 -23.13 -20.17 12.79
CA LYS A 6 -22.92 -19.44 11.53
C LYS A 6 -21.45 -19.39 11.13
N ASP A 7 -20.54 -19.19 12.10
CA ASP A 7 -19.11 -19.17 11.81
C ASP A 7 -18.60 -20.57 11.48
N GLN A 8 -19.07 -21.62 12.18
CA GLN A 8 -18.74 -23.01 11.89
C GLN A 8 -19.14 -23.40 10.46
N GLU A 9 -20.37 -23.06 10.04
CA GLU A 9 -20.85 -23.29 8.68
C GLU A 9 -20.01 -22.52 7.65
N ARG A 10 -19.70 -21.23 7.92
CA ARG A 10 -18.83 -20.43 7.05
C ARG A 10 -17.43 -21.05 6.90
N TYR A 11 -16.81 -21.48 8.00
CA TYR A 11 -15.50 -22.11 7.97
C TYR A 11 -15.51 -23.44 7.23
N ALA A 12 -16.56 -24.25 7.40
CA ALA A 12 -16.72 -25.50 6.67
C ALA A 12 -16.87 -25.27 5.16
N THR A 13 -17.64 -24.26 4.75
CA THR A 13 -17.76 -23.87 3.33
C THR A 13 -16.43 -23.40 2.75
N LEU A 14 -15.68 -22.56 3.49
CA LEU A 14 -14.36 -22.10 3.06
C LEU A 14 -13.36 -23.25 2.92
N ALA A 15 -13.35 -24.19 3.86
CA ALA A 15 -12.49 -25.37 3.81
C ALA A 15 -12.80 -26.25 2.58
N ALA A 16 -14.08 -26.48 2.27
CA ALA A 16 -14.49 -27.25 1.11
C ALA A 16 -14.11 -26.59 -0.23
N LEU A 17 -14.10 -25.25 -0.28
CA LEU A 17 -13.68 -24.49 -1.47
C LEU A 17 -12.15 -24.56 -1.70
N GLU A 18 -11.35 -24.53 -0.63
CA GLU A 18 -9.89 -24.67 -0.70
C GLU A 18 -9.44 -26.08 -1.10
N GLU A 19 -10.22 -27.12 -0.74
CA GLU A 19 -9.95 -28.50 -1.16
C GLU A 19 -10.15 -28.72 -2.67
N GLN A 20 -10.90 -27.85 -3.35
CA GLN A 20 -11.14 -27.89 -4.80
C GLN A 20 -10.94 -26.51 -5.44
N PRO A 21 -9.69 -26.02 -5.54
CA PRO A 21 -9.43 -24.70 -6.07
C PRO A 21 -9.64 -24.70 -7.58
N THR A 22 -10.83 -24.29 -8.02
CA THR A 22 -11.17 -24.11 -9.45
C THR A 22 -10.65 -22.78 -10.01
N GLY A 23 -10.07 -21.92 -9.16
CA GLY A 23 -9.64 -20.56 -9.51
C GLY A 23 -10.79 -19.56 -9.65
N ALA A 24 -12.04 -20.00 -9.50
CA ALA A 24 -13.20 -19.13 -9.46
C ALA A 24 -13.28 -18.40 -8.12
N SER A 25 -13.39 -17.07 -8.16
CA SER A 25 -13.61 -16.27 -6.95
C SER A 25 -14.98 -16.56 -6.38
N THR A 26 -15.08 -16.69 -5.05
CA THR A 26 -16.36 -16.84 -4.37
C THR A 26 -17.20 -15.58 -4.56
N PRO A 27 -18.49 -15.72 -4.96
CA PRO A 27 -19.40 -14.58 -4.99
C PRO A 27 -19.53 -13.99 -3.59
N GLY A 28 -19.33 -12.69 -3.46
CA GLY A 28 -19.46 -11.97 -2.21
C GLY A 28 -19.55 -10.46 -2.44
N ASP A 29 -20.15 -9.76 -1.48
CA ASP A 29 -20.24 -8.31 -1.53
C ASP A 29 -18.84 -7.71 -1.41
N SER A 30 -18.40 -7.02 -2.45
CA SER A 30 -17.14 -6.29 -2.47
C SER A 30 -17.43 -4.81 -2.43
N ALA A 31 -17.01 -4.14 -1.36
CA ALA A 31 -17.06 -2.69 -1.30
C ALA A 31 -15.94 -2.08 -2.17
N HIS A 32 -16.21 -0.91 -2.75
CA HIS A 32 -15.26 -0.20 -3.60
C HIS A 32 -15.21 1.29 -3.25
N GLY A 33 -14.12 1.96 -3.63
CA GLY A 33 -13.98 3.40 -3.47
C GLY A 33 -14.14 3.87 -2.03
N ALA A 34 -15.04 4.83 -1.81
CA ALA A 34 -15.28 5.45 -0.50
C ALA A 34 -15.78 4.42 0.53
N ASP A 35 -16.63 3.48 0.11
CA ASP A 35 -17.22 2.49 1.02
C ASP A 35 -16.14 1.51 1.51
N ALA A 36 -15.25 1.07 0.61
CA ALA A 36 -14.10 0.26 0.98
C ALA A 36 -13.16 1.00 1.94
N ALA A 37 -12.92 2.30 1.70
CA ALA A 37 -12.09 3.12 2.56
C ALA A 37 -12.69 3.26 3.97
N ALA A 38 -14.01 3.46 4.07
CA ALA A 38 -14.71 3.55 5.35
C ALA A 38 -14.65 2.24 6.14
N ILE A 39 -14.92 1.11 5.48
CA ILE A 39 -14.84 -0.24 6.10
C ILE A 39 -13.41 -0.52 6.57
N GLY A 40 -12.41 -0.25 5.72
CA GLY A 40 -11.00 -0.43 6.07
C GLY A 40 -10.57 0.46 7.23
N GLN A 41 -11.05 1.71 7.28
CA GLN A 41 -10.77 2.63 8.39
C GLN A 41 -11.37 2.12 9.70
N GLN A 42 -12.61 1.63 9.67
CA GLN A 42 -13.28 1.04 10.83
C GLN A 42 -12.49 -0.16 11.37
N LEU A 43 -12.09 -1.09 10.50
CA LEU A 43 -11.28 -2.26 10.86
C LEU A 43 -9.96 -1.86 11.54
N LEU A 44 -9.27 -0.85 11.00
CA LEU A 44 -8.03 -0.37 11.57
C LEU A 44 -8.24 0.30 12.92
N LEU A 45 -9.35 1.03 13.12
CA LEU A 45 -9.70 1.63 14.40
C LEU A 45 -10.03 0.57 15.46
N GLU A 46 -10.76 -0.48 15.10
CA GLU A 46 -11.05 -1.60 16.00
C GLU A 46 -9.76 -2.32 16.41
N ALA A 47 -8.82 -2.51 15.49
CA ALA A 47 -7.56 -3.19 15.77
C ALA A 47 -6.56 -2.33 16.57
N LEU A 48 -6.51 -1.01 16.33
CA LEU A 48 -5.47 -0.11 16.86
C LEU A 48 -5.99 0.84 17.95
N GLY A 49 -7.30 0.87 18.19
CA GLY A 49 -7.95 1.56 19.31
C GLY A 49 -8.07 3.09 19.22
N SER A 50 -7.39 3.75 18.27
CA SER A 50 -7.52 5.20 18.06
C SER A 50 -7.08 5.65 16.67
N THR A 51 -7.66 6.76 16.19
CA THR A 51 -7.27 7.40 14.92
C THR A 51 -5.78 7.75 14.88
N GLN A 52 -5.21 8.17 16.01
CA GLN A 52 -3.79 8.51 16.13
C GLN A 52 -2.88 7.27 16.04
N ALA A 53 -3.33 6.11 16.55
CA ALA A 53 -2.60 4.85 16.39
C ALA A 53 -2.65 4.37 14.93
N VAL A 54 -3.81 4.47 14.27
CA VAL A 54 -3.95 4.18 12.84
C VAL A 54 -3.03 5.07 12.00
N ALA A 55 -3.04 6.39 12.24
CA ALA A 55 -2.18 7.33 11.51
C ALA A 55 -0.68 7.06 11.73
N ARG A 56 -0.27 6.59 12.91
CA ARG A 56 1.12 6.19 13.17
C ARG A 56 1.51 4.89 12.48
N ALA A 57 0.60 3.90 12.45
CA ALA A 57 0.86 2.59 11.86
C ALA A 57 0.78 2.58 10.33
N VAL A 58 -0.10 3.40 9.75
CA VAL A 58 -0.43 3.40 8.31
C VAL A 58 0.04 4.66 7.59
N GLY A 59 0.32 5.75 8.31
CA GLY A 59 0.50 7.08 7.72
C GLY A 59 1.81 7.32 6.97
N GLY A 60 2.81 6.44 7.07
CA GLY A 60 4.10 6.60 6.38
C GLY A 60 4.46 5.49 5.39
N ARG A 61 5.62 5.63 4.73
CA ARG A 61 6.11 4.67 3.72
C ARG A 61 6.27 3.28 4.37
N PRO A 62 5.57 2.25 3.87
CA PRO A 62 5.81 0.87 4.29
C PRO A 62 7.28 0.50 4.06
N ARG A 63 7.92 -0.09 5.07
CA ARG A 63 9.30 -0.57 4.97
C ARG A 63 9.30 -2.09 4.96
N VAL A 64 10.10 -2.66 4.06
CA VAL A 64 10.32 -4.10 4.01
C VAL A 64 11.45 -4.45 4.99
N GLY A 65 11.35 -5.58 5.70
CA GLY A 65 12.40 -6.06 6.62
C GLY A 65 12.18 -5.80 8.11
N GLY A 66 10.93 -5.68 8.57
CA GLY A 66 10.60 -5.68 10.01
C GLY A 66 10.94 -4.39 10.77
N THR A 67 11.39 -3.35 10.06
CA THR A 67 11.49 -2.02 10.65
C THR A 67 10.11 -1.38 10.69
N ALA A 68 9.77 -0.71 11.80
CA ALA A 68 8.50 -0.01 11.93
C ALA A 68 8.28 0.88 10.69
N ALA A 69 7.08 0.81 10.12
CA ALA A 69 6.68 1.74 9.08
C ALA A 69 6.92 3.18 9.58
N GLY A 70 7.38 4.07 8.70
CA GLY A 70 7.61 5.45 9.10
C GLY A 70 6.34 6.06 9.71
N SER A 71 6.47 6.87 10.76
CA SER A 71 5.31 7.54 11.35
C SER A 71 4.96 8.79 10.55
N GLY A 72 3.70 8.94 10.17
CA GLY A 72 3.16 10.16 9.58
C GLY A 72 3.52 10.37 8.11
N ALA A 73 3.01 11.46 7.54
CA ALA A 73 3.12 11.77 6.12
C ALA A 73 4.59 11.76 5.64
N SER A 74 4.83 11.16 4.48
CA SER A 74 6.14 11.17 3.85
C SER A 74 6.68 12.60 3.68
N PRO A 75 7.92 12.89 4.11
CA PRO A 75 8.55 14.18 3.87
C PRO A 75 8.51 14.55 2.38
N THR A 76 8.22 15.83 2.09
CA THR A 76 8.09 16.32 0.72
C THR A 76 9.23 17.26 0.37
N ILE A 77 9.87 17.02 -0.77
CA ILE A 77 10.85 17.93 -1.39
C ILE A 77 10.15 18.69 -2.51
N ARG A 78 10.09 20.03 -2.43
CA ARG A 78 9.52 20.89 -3.48
C ARG A 78 10.63 21.57 -4.25
N THR A 79 10.74 21.28 -5.55
CA THR A 79 11.72 21.89 -6.44
C THR A 79 11.08 22.30 -7.76
N ARG A 80 11.64 23.35 -8.38
CA ARG A 80 11.25 23.76 -9.74
C ARG A 80 12.11 23.00 -10.74
N VAL A 81 11.49 22.55 -11.83
CA VAL A 81 12.16 21.91 -12.95
C VAL A 81 11.83 22.65 -14.25
N THR A 82 12.67 22.49 -15.26
CA THR A 82 12.38 23.06 -16.57
C THR A 82 11.16 22.37 -17.21
N PRO A 83 10.42 23.05 -18.11
CA PRO A 83 9.30 22.43 -18.82
C PRO A 83 9.71 21.20 -19.65
N THR A 84 10.94 21.18 -20.14
CA THR A 84 11.52 20.03 -20.84
C THR A 84 11.69 18.85 -19.89
N ARG A 85 12.30 19.06 -18.72
CA ARG A 85 12.51 17.99 -17.74
C ARG A 85 11.20 17.39 -17.26
N LYS A 86 10.16 18.21 -17.09
CA LYS A 86 8.82 17.71 -16.73
C LYS A 86 8.29 16.73 -17.79
N ARG A 87 8.39 17.09 -19.07
CA ARG A 87 7.97 16.21 -20.18
C ARG A 87 8.78 14.92 -20.26
N GLU A 88 10.07 14.98 -19.97
CA GLU A 88 10.94 13.78 -19.92
C GLU A 88 10.53 12.83 -18.79
N VAL A 89 10.12 13.36 -17.63
CA VAL A 89 9.59 12.53 -16.52
C VAL A 89 8.29 11.84 -16.95
N ASP A 90 7.39 12.56 -17.62
CA ASP A 90 6.13 11.98 -18.12
C ASP A 90 6.38 10.85 -19.14
N GLN A 91 7.37 11.04 -20.03
CA GLN A 91 7.78 10.01 -21.00
C GLN A 91 8.39 8.80 -20.30
N LEU A 92 9.29 9.03 -19.33
CA LEU A 92 9.93 7.95 -18.59
C LEU A 92 8.92 7.15 -17.77
N ARG A 93 7.91 7.82 -17.19
CA ARG A 93 6.79 7.16 -16.50
C ARG A 93 6.10 6.16 -17.42
N ALA A 94 5.76 6.58 -18.64
CA ALA A 94 5.10 5.75 -19.62
C ALA A 94 5.98 4.57 -20.06
N GLN A 95 7.27 4.82 -20.31
CA GLN A 95 8.23 3.79 -20.73
C GLN A 95 8.45 2.71 -19.67
N LEU A 96 8.52 3.10 -18.39
CA LEU A 96 8.76 2.19 -17.27
C LEU A 96 7.47 1.56 -16.72
N GLY A 97 6.29 1.87 -17.29
CA GLY A 97 5.01 1.38 -16.80
C GLY A 97 4.67 1.84 -15.38
N MET A 98 5.21 2.97 -14.94
CA MET A 98 4.97 3.50 -13.60
C MET A 98 3.64 4.23 -13.51
N LYS A 99 2.99 4.15 -12.33
CA LYS A 99 1.66 4.73 -12.13
C LYS A 99 1.70 6.26 -12.06
N THR A 100 2.69 6.83 -11.34
CA THR A 100 2.77 8.27 -11.08
C THR A 100 4.15 8.85 -11.38
N ASP A 101 4.22 10.15 -11.71
CA ASP A 101 5.50 10.85 -11.91
C ASP A 101 6.35 10.83 -10.63
N SER A 102 5.68 10.82 -9.48
CA SER A 102 6.33 10.69 -8.18
C SER A 102 7.06 9.35 -8.01
N ASP A 103 6.60 8.28 -8.65
CA ASP A 103 7.30 6.99 -8.62
C ASP A 103 8.62 7.07 -9.39
N VAL A 104 8.61 7.71 -10.55
CA VAL A 104 9.80 7.95 -11.38
C VAL A 104 10.81 8.82 -10.63
N VAL A 105 10.36 9.94 -10.07
CA VAL A 105 11.24 10.86 -9.33
C VAL A 105 11.83 10.19 -8.09
N ARG A 106 11.04 9.38 -7.36
CA ARG A 106 11.54 8.62 -6.21
C ARG A 106 12.60 7.61 -6.61
N ALA A 107 12.39 6.83 -7.68
CA ALA A 107 13.36 5.87 -8.17
C ALA A 107 14.68 6.55 -8.60
N ALA A 108 14.58 7.67 -9.34
CA ALA A 108 15.75 8.43 -9.78
C ALA A 108 16.53 9.04 -8.60
N LEU A 109 15.84 9.55 -7.59
CA LEU A 109 16.48 10.06 -6.36
C LEU A 109 17.15 8.93 -5.57
N ASP A 110 16.46 7.80 -5.37
CA ASP A 110 17.01 6.64 -4.66
C ASP A 110 18.30 6.15 -5.35
N GLU A 111 18.30 6.02 -6.67
CA GLU A 111 19.48 5.63 -7.47
C GLU A 111 20.63 6.65 -7.34
N TYR A 112 20.34 7.94 -7.50
CA TYR A 112 21.35 9.00 -7.44
C TYR A 112 21.98 9.10 -6.04
N VAL A 113 21.15 9.09 -5.00
CA VAL A 113 21.59 9.16 -3.61
C VAL A 113 22.42 7.93 -3.26
N GLN A 114 21.95 6.72 -3.62
CA GLN A 114 22.70 5.49 -3.38
C GLN A 114 24.07 5.53 -4.06
N ARG A 115 24.13 5.90 -5.35
CA ARG A 115 25.38 5.99 -6.10
C ARG A 115 26.40 6.93 -5.43
N HIS A 116 25.96 8.11 -4.98
CA HIS A 116 26.87 9.14 -4.48
C HIS A 116 27.21 9.00 -3.00
N LEU A 117 26.30 8.47 -2.19
CA LEU A 117 26.60 8.17 -0.78
C LEU A 117 27.46 6.91 -0.64
N GLN A 118 27.30 5.90 -1.49
CA GLN A 118 28.18 4.72 -1.50
C GLN A 118 29.57 5.02 -2.06
N ALA A 119 29.70 5.95 -3.02
CA ALA A 119 30.99 6.39 -3.52
C ALA A 119 31.78 7.29 -2.55
N SER A 120 31.13 7.76 -1.48
CA SER A 120 31.72 8.63 -0.45
C SER A 120 32.07 7.88 0.84
N ALA A 121 31.89 6.56 0.89
CA ALA A 121 32.20 5.67 2.00
C ALA A 121 33.40 4.77 1.65
#